data_AF-A0A7V3FBX7-F1
#
_entry.id   AF-A0A7V3FBX7-F1
#
_cell.length_a   1.000
_cell.length_b   1.000
_cell.length_c   1.000
_cell.angle_alpha   90.00
_cell.angle_beta   90.00
_cell.angle_gamma   90.00
#
_symmetry.space_group_name_H-M   'P 1'
#
loop_
_entity.id
_entity.type
_entity.pdbx_description
1 polymer ?
#
loop_
_entity_poly.entity_id
_entity_poly.type
_entity_poly.pdbx_seq_one_letter_code
_entity_poly.pdbx_strand_id
1 'polypeptide(L)'
;MDDGSMLELGPNDVFDIPPGHDGWVVSREPMLAINWSGVRSWLPEPELGDRVVATLLFTDIVGSTELAARIGDRAWQELLGRHDRAVRNVLDRHRGREVKTTGDGFLAMCDGAGRAVRAAIDIRNGARALGLEIRVGVHTGEVELAHDDVRGVAVHEAARIAAAASGGEILVSSTTHQLAAGAGLTFEERGERELKGLSGPRTLYAVGE
;
A
#
# COMPACT_ATOMS: atom_id res chain seq x y z
N MET A 1 -8.58 13.95 13.76
CA MET A 1 -8.46 14.81 14.95
C MET A 1 -7.00 15.26 15.03
N ASP A 2 -6.69 16.39 15.68
CA ASP A 2 -5.29 16.76 15.93
C ASP A 2 -4.59 15.63 16.72
N ASP A 3 -3.27 15.47 16.54
CA ASP A 3 -2.48 14.36 17.08
C ASP A 3 -2.55 14.29 18.62
N GLY A 4 -3.42 13.43 19.15
CA GLY A 4 -3.54 13.18 20.58
C GLY A 4 -4.82 13.70 21.25
N SER A 5 -5.89 13.96 20.50
CA SER A 5 -7.20 14.22 21.09
C SER A 5 -7.70 13.02 21.91
N MET A 6 -7.95 13.21 23.20
CA MET A 6 -8.60 12.23 24.06
C MET A 6 -10.11 12.50 24.14
N LEU A 7 -10.91 11.43 24.11
CA LEU A 7 -12.36 11.49 24.23
C LEU A 7 -12.79 10.55 25.37
N GLU A 8 -13.54 11.06 26.34
CA GLU A 8 -14.26 10.23 27.31
C GLU A 8 -15.62 9.86 26.72
N LEU A 9 -15.88 8.56 26.59
CA LEU A 9 -17.14 8.00 26.12
C LEU A 9 -17.84 7.30 27.28
N GLY A 10 -19.09 7.67 27.52
CA GLY A 10 -20.00 7.02 28.46
C GLY A 10 -20.84 5.91 27.83
N PRO A 11 -21.60 5.16 28.63
CA PRO A 11 -22.52 4.14 28.12
C PRO A 11 -23.57 4.73 27.15
N ASN A 12 -23.68 4.13 25.96
CA ASN A 12 -24.57 4.52 24.85
C ASN A 12 -24.17 5.78 24.05
N ASP A 13 -22.96 6.29 24.22
CA ASP A 13 -22.46 7.37 23.36
C ASP A 13 -22.25 6.88 21.92
N VAL A 14 -22.55 7.75 20.95
CA VAL A 14 -22.31 7.54 19.52
C VAL A 14 -21.33 8.59 19.04
N PHE A 15 -20.26 8.16 18.38
CA PHE A 15 -19.20 9.03 17.89
C PHE A 15 -18.76 8.61 16.49
N ASP A 16 -18.52 9.59 15.62
CA ASP A 16 -17.96 9.37 14.28
C ASP A 16 -16.44 9.46 14.33
N ILE A 17 -15.75 8.39 13.93
CA ILE A 17 -14.29 8.36 13.82
C ILE A 17 -13.92 8.79 12.39
N PRO A 18 -13.22 9.91 12.19
CA PRO A 18 -12.75 10.30 10.86
C PRO A 18 -11.75 9.26 10.28
N PRO A 19 -11.62 9.18 8.95
CA PRO A 19 -10.66 8.28 8.30
C PRO A 19 -9.20 8.52 8.77
N GLY A 20 -8.40 7.46 8.76
CA GLY A 20 -6.97 7.53 9.09
C GLY A 20 -6.68 7.75 10.57
N HIS A 21 -7.47 7.15 11.47
CA HIS A 21 -7.28 7.24 12.92
C HIS A 21 -6.87 5.88 13.49
N ASP A 22 -5.83 5.88 14.33
CA ASP A 22 -5.50 4.76 15.20
C ASP A 22 -6.13 5.00 16.56
N GLY A 23 -6.94 4.04 17.02
CA GLY A 23 -7.62 4.11 18.32
C GLY A 23 -7.33 2.87 19.15
N TRP A 24 -7.09 3.04 20.45
CA TRP A 24 -6.98 1.96 21.41
C TRP A 24 -7.81 2.28 22.65
N VAL A 25 -8.32 1.23 23.28
CA VAL A 25 -9.14 1.35 24.50
C VAL A 25 -8.26 1.09 25.71
N VAL A 26 -8.23 2.04 26.65
CA VAL A 26 -7.59 1.84 27.96
C VAL A 26 -8.70 1.67 29.00
N SER A 27 -9.02 0.42 29.33
CA SER A 27 -10.04 0.09 30.33
C SER A 27 -9.62 -1.14 31.14
N ARG A 28 -10.12 -1.21 32.38
CA ARG A 28 -10.01 -2.42 33.22
C ARG A 28 -11.12 -3.44 32.93
N GLU A 29 -12.13 -3.04 32.18
CA GLU A 29 -13.27 -3.86 31.78
C GLU A 29 -13.32 -4.00 30.25
N PRO A 30 -13.78 -5.15 29.71
CA PRO A 30 -13.95 -5.32 28.27
C PRO A 30 -14.92 -4.28 27.69
N MET A 31 -14.50 -3.60 26.63
CA MET A 31 -15.40 -2.76 25.84
C MET A 31 -16.14 -3.63 24.83
N LEU A 32 -17.47 -3.51 24.81
CA LEU A 32 -18.31 -4.00 23.71
C LEU A 32 -18.61 -2.83 22.77
N ALA A 33 -17.92 -2.78 21.63
CA ALA A 33 -18.22 -1.81 20.58
C ALA A 33 -19.13 -2.47 19.54
N ILE A 34 -20.25 -1.81 19.21
CA ILE A 34 -21.07 -2.18 18.05
C ILE A 34 -20.69 -1.20 16.94
N ASN A 35 -19.84 -1.66 16.01
CA ASN A 35 -19.54 -0.88 14.82
C ASN A 35 -20.75 -0.94 13.88
N TRP A 36 -21.50 0.15 13.77
CA TRP A 36 -22.50 0.29 12.73
C TRP A 36 -21.87 0.84 11.46
N SER A 37 -20.98 0.05 10.87
CA SER A 37 -20.64 0.24 9.47
C SER A 37 -21.87 -0.20 8.67
N GLY A 38 -22.32 0.61 7.70
CA GLY A 38 -23.43 0.26 6.80
C GLY A 38 -23.05 -0.87 5.85
N VAL A 39 -22.56 -1.99 6.37
CA VAL A 39 -21.89 -3.05 5.61
C VAL A 39 -22.88 -4.19 5.43
N ARG A 40 -23.54 -4.18 4.28
CA ARG A 40 -23.79 -5.45 3.60
C ARG A 40 -22.46 -5.87 2.99
N SER A 41 -21.59 -6.53 3.77
CA SER A 41 -20.46 -7.24 3.16
C SER A 41 -20.99 -8.54 2.58
N TRP A 42 -20.46 -8.90 1.42
CA TRP A 42 -20.76 -10.20 0.81
C TRP A 42 -19.92 -11.33 1.45
N LEU A 43 -18.95 -10.98 2.32
CA LEU A 43 -18.02 -11.89 2.99
C LEU A 43 -17.74 -11.43 4.44
N PRO A 44 -17.47 -12.35 5.37
CA PRO A 44 -16.99 -11.99 6.71
C PRO A 44 -15.67 -11.19 6.62
N GLU A 45 -15.43 -10.35 7.63
CA GLU A 45 -14.11 -9.71 7.77
C GLU A 45 -13.07 -10.78 8.09
N PRO A 46 -11.91 -10.76 7.40
CA PRO A 46 -10.86 -11.74 7.67
C PRO A 46 -10.22 -11.49 9.04
N GLU A 47 -9.91 -12.56 9.75
CA GLU A 47 -9.30 -12.55 11.07
C GLU A 47 -7.76 -12.66 11.00
N LEU A 48 -7.10 -12.40 12.13
CA LEU A 48 -5.65 -12.62 12.23
C LEU A 48 -5.32 -14.11 12.02
N GLY A 49 -4.34 -14.38 11.16
CA GLY A 49 -3.97 -15.73 10.73
C GLY A 49 -4.72 -16.23 9.50
N ASP A 50 -5.77 -15.53 9.04
CA ASP A 50 -6.45 -15.89 7.81
C ASP A 50 -5.56 -15.68 6.59
N ARG A 51 -5.75 -16.55 5.60
CA ARG A 51 -5.20 -16.39 4.26
C ARG A 51 -6.21 -15.73 3.34
N VAL A 52 -5.79 -14.62 2.76
CA VAL A 52 -6.62 -13.83 1.85
C VAL A 52 -5.86 -13.52 0.57
N VAL A 53 -6.59 -13.41 -0.54
CA VAL A 53 -6.02 -12.87 -1.78
C VAL A 53 -6.03 -11.34 -1.68
N ALA A 54 -4.87 -10.73 -1.83
CA ALA A 54 -4.71 -9.29 -1.81
C ALA A 54 -3.82 -8.82 -2.97
N THR A 55 -3.99 -7.57 -3.39
CA THR A 55 -3.03 -6.93 -4.30
C THR A 55 -2.09 -6.06 -3.50
N LEU A 56 -0.82 -6.43 -3.52
CA LEU A 56 0.27 -5.74 -2.83
C LEU A 56 0.92 -4.72 -3.77
N LEU A 57 1.27 -3.58 -3.20
CA LEU A 57 1.97 -2.48 -3.85
C LEU A 57 3.22 -2.16 -3.03
N PHE A 58 4.38 -2.19 -3.69
CA PHE A 58 5.65 -1.74 -3.13
C PHE A 58 6.13 -0.51 -3.88
N THR A 59 6.50 0.54 -3.15
CA THR A 59 7.16 1.72 -3.72
C THR A 59 8.53 1.92 -3.10
N ASP A 60 9.41 2.60 -3.83
CA ASP A 60 10.74 2.96 -3.36
C ASP A 60 11.22 4.22 -4.10
N ILE A 61 11.84 5.16 -3.38
CA ILE A 61 12.36 6.40 -3.97
C ILE A 61 13.72 6.13 -4.64
N VAL A 62 13.84 6.51 -5.91
CA VAL A 62 15.07 6.37 -6.67
C VAL A 62 16.10 7.38 -6.20
N GLY A 63 17.30 6.91 -5.89
CA GLY A 63 18.43 7.77 -5.48
C GLY A 63 18.18 8.51 -4.16
N SER A 64 17.38 7.94 -3.27
CA SER A 64 16.99 8.54 -1.99
C SER A 64 18.19 8.87 -1.11
N THR A 65 19.19 8.00 -1.07
CA THR A 65 20.39 8.17 -0.25
C THR A 65 21.25 9.33 -0.75
N GLU A 66 21.47 9.40 -2.07
CA GLU A 66 22.22 10.50 -2.69
C GLU A 66 21.47 11.84 -2.54
N LEU A 67 20.14 11.82 -2.68
CA LEU A 67 19.30 12.98 -2.49
C LEU A 67 19.36 13.46 -1.02
N ALA A 68 19.20 12.56 -0.06
CA ALA A 68 19.27 12.86 1.37
C ALA A 68 20.63 13.49 1.74
N ALA A 69 21.74 12.90 1.27
CA ALA A 69 23.08 13.44 1.48
C ALA A 69 23.27 14.84 0.87
N ARG A 70 22.64 15.11 -0.29
CA ARG A 70 22.75 16.39 -1.00
C ARG A 70 21.96 17.52 -0.32
N ILE A 71 20.76 17.23 0.19
CA ILE A 71 19.87 18.27 0.76
C ILE A 71 19.95 18.37 2.29
N GLY A 72 20.55 17.38 2.94
CA GLY A 72 20.69 17.28 4.39
C GLY A 72 19.44 16.73 5.09
N ASP A 73 19.65 16.15 6.28
CA ASP A 73 18.66 15.35 7.01
C ASP A 73 17.34 16.09 7.25
N ARG A 74 17.38 17.37 7.63
CA ARG A 74 16.16 18.15 7.93
C ARG A 74 15.29 18.32 6.68
N ALA A 75 15.89 18.75 5.57
CA ALA A 75 15.15 18.94 4.32
C ALA A 75 14.66 17.61 3.75
N TRP A 76 15.43 16.53 3.95
CA TRP A 76 15.01 15.18 3.61
C TRP A 76 13.80 14.72 4.43
N GLN A 77 13.81 14.89 5.74
CA GLN A 77 12.68 14.56 6.62
C GLN A 77 11.41 15.35 6.23
N GLU A 78 11.52 16.64 5.91
CA GLU A 78 10.39 17.45 5.45
C GLU A 78 9.86 17.01 4.07
N LEU A 79 10.75 16.60 3.16
CA LEU A 79 10.36 16.06 1.86
C LEU A 79 9.68 14.69 1.99
N LEU A 80 10.25 13.80 2.79
CA LEU A 80 9.71 12.47 3.06
C LEU A 80 8.34 12.56 3.75
N GLY A 81 8.19 13.42 4.76
CA GLY A 81 6.88 13.64 5.40
C GLY A 81 5.80 14.20 4.45
N ARG A 82 6.17 14.98 3.42
CA ARG A 82 5.24 15.38 2.36
C ARG A 82 4.90 14.23 1.42
N HIS A 83 5.89 13.42 1.06
CA HIS A 83 5.70 12.22 0.25
C HIS A 83 4.76 11.23 0.95
N ASP A 84 5.03 10.88 2.21
CA ASP A 84 4.25 9.93 2.99
C ASP A 84 2.79 10.34 3.12
N ARG A 85 2.53 11.63 3.40
CA ARG A 85 1.16 12.16 3.44
C ARG A 85 0.47 12.06 2.07
N ALA A 86 1.18 12.33 0.98
CA ALA A 86 0.62 12.19 -0.35
C ALA A 86 0.29 10.73 -0.68
N VAL A 87 1.14 9.77 -0.28
CA VAL A 87 0.89 8.33 -0.44
C VAL A 87 -0.35 7.91 0.34
N ARG A 88 -0.44 8.24 1.63
CA ARG A 88 -1.61 7.91 2.48
C ARG A 88 -2.92 8.45 1.92
N ASN A 89 -2.93 9.70 1.46
CA ASN A 89 -4.10 10.30 0.80
C ASN A 89 -4.50 9.57 -0.50
N VAL A 90 -3.55 8.98 -1.23
CA VAL A 90 -3.88 8.13 -2.40
C VAL A 90 -4.45 6.80 -1.93
N LEU A 91 -3.83 6.15 -0.94
CA LEU A 91 -4.31 4.88 -0.39
C LEU A 91 -5.76 5.01 0.10
N ASP A 92 -6.10 6.05 0.85
CA ASP A 92 -7.47 6.29 1.32
C ASP A 92 -8.49 6.37 0.18
N ARG A 93 -8.16 7.14 -0.88
CA ARG A 93 -9.03 7.30 -2.06
C ARG A 93 -9.24 5.98 -2.83
N HIS A 94 -8.25 5.11 -2.79
CA HIS A 94 -8.25 3.82 -3.47
C HIS A 94 -8.48 2.65 -2.51
N ARG A 95 -9.09 2.89 -1.33
CA ARG A 95 -9.37 1.84 -0.32
C ARG A 95 -8.16 0.92 -0.07
N GLY A 96 -6.97 1.49 -0.12
CA GLY A 96 -5.72 0.84 0.19
C GLY A 96 -5.42 0.96 1.67
N ARG A 97 -4.72 -0.03 2.21
CA ARG A 97 -4.21 -0.04 3.57
C ARG A 97 -2.68 0.03 3.52
N GLU A 98 -2.10 1.01 4.21
CA GLU A 98 -0.68 0.98 4.52
C GLU A 98 -0.40 -0.21 5.44
N VAL A 99 0.57 -1.05 5.06
CA VAL A 99 1.05 -2.12 5.93
C VAL A 99 2.22 -1.58 6.75
N LYS A 100 3.25 -1.06 6.07
CA LYS A 100 4.42 -0.44 6.71
C LYS A 100 5.21 0.41 5.73
N THR A 101 6.01 1.31 6.27
CA THR A 101 7.07 2.01 5.53
C THR A 101 8.39 1.21 5.58
N THR A 102 9.20 1.34 4.54
CA THR A 102 10.55 0.72 4.44
C THR A 102 11.67 1.75 4.54
N GLY A 103 11.39 2.92 5.13
CA GLY A 103 12.28 4.08 5.15
C GLY A 103 11.83 5.11 4.12
N ASP A 104 12.23 4.91 2.87
CA ASP A 104 11.94 5.75 1.70
C ASP A 104 10.93 5.11 0.73
N GLY A 105 10.25 4.05 1.20
CA GLY A 105 9.32 3.27 0.42
C GLY A 105 8.12 2.82 1.25
N PHE A 106 7.11 2.26 0.57
CA PHE A 106 5.88 1.78 1.17
C PHE A 106 5.61 0.33 0.78
N LEU A 107 5.11 -0.44 1.73
CA LEU A 107 4.29 -1.62 1.47
C LEU A 107 2.84 -1.28 1.79
N ALA A 108 1.98 -1.41 0.78
CA ALA A 108 0.55 -1.24 0.92
C ALA A 108 -0.20 -2.42 0.29
N MET A 109 -1.45 -2.59 0.69
CA MET A 109 -2.35 -3.59 0.13
C MET A 109 -3.66 -2.95 -0.32
N CYS A 110 -4.25 -3.49 -1.38
CA CYS A 110 -5.57 -3.14 -1.88
C CYS A 110 -6.40 -4.42 -2.07
N ASP A 111 -7.72 -4.27 -2.02
CA ASP A 111 -8.72 -5.32 -2.24
C ASP A 111 -8.98 -5.64 -3.73
N GLY A 112 -8.22 -5.05 -4.67
CA GLY A 112 -8.37 -5.34 -6.09
C GLY A 112 -7.24 -4.83 -6.99
N ALA A 113 -6.92 -5.62 -8.01
CA ALA A 113 -5.79 -5.38 -8.92
C ALA A 113 -5.86 -4.04 -9.66
N GLY A 114 -6.96 -3.75 -10.34
CA GLY A 114 -7.14 -2.49 -11.07
C GLY A 114 -7.10 -1.26 -10.14
N ARG A 115 -7.53 -1.41 -8.89
CA ARG A 115 -7.50 -0.33 -7.90
C ARG A 115 -6.06 -0.07 -7.41
N ALA A 116 -5.32 -1.13 -7.10
CA ALA A 116 -3.90 -1.02 -6.75
C ALA A 116 -3.08 -0.35 -7.86
N VAL A 117 -3.33 -0.70 -9.11
CA VAL A 117 -2.62 -0.09 -10.25
C VAL A 117 -2.96 1.39 -10.40
N ARG A 118 -4.21 1.82 -10.19
CA ARG A 118 -4.56 3.26 -10.17
C ARG A 118 -3.91 3.99 -9.00
N ALA A 119 -3.89 3.37 -7.81
CA ALA A 119 -3.17 3.91 -6.66
C ALA A 119 -1.67 4.08 -6.99
N ALA A 120 -1.04 3.10 -7.65
CA ALA A 120 0.35 3.19 -8.09
C ALA A 120 0.60 4.38 -9.04
N ILE A 121 -0.30 4.59 -10.01
CA ILE A 121 -0.22 5.72 -10.94
C ILE A 121 -0.30 7.05 -10.19
N ASP A 122 -1.28 7.19 -9.29
CA ASP A 122 -1.49 8.41 -8.53
C ASP A 122 -0.34 8.69 -7.53
N ILE A 123 0.20 7.65 -6.89
CA ILE A 123 1.38 7.75 -6.01
C ILE A 123 2.60 8.21 -6.82
N ARG A 124 2.86 7.60 -7.98
CA ARG A 124 3.96 8.01 -8.88
C ARG A 124 3.82 9.47 -9.31
N ASN A 125 2.62 9.88 -9.72
CA ASN A 125 2.37 11.25 -10.16
C ASN A 125 2.52 12.25 -9.00
N GLY A 126 2.05 11.89 -7.79
CA GLY A 126 2.24 12.68 -6.58
C GLY A 126 3.72 12.83 -6.20
N ALA A 127 4.50 11.75 -6.31
CA ALA A 127 5.95 11.80 -6.10
C ALA A 127 6.65 12.71 -7.12
N ARG A 128 6.30 12.59 -8.42
CA ARG A 128 6.82 13.47 -9.48
C ARG A 128 6.54 14.95 -9.19
N ALA A 129 5.36 15.28 -8.69
CA ALA A 129 5.01 16.66 -8.30
C ALA A 129 5.86 17.20 -7.15
N LEU A 130 6.45 16.33 -6.32
CA LEU A 130 7.41 16.68 -5.26
C LEU A 130 8.87 16.71 -5.74
N GLY A 131 9.11 16.47 -7.04
CA GLY A 131 10.46 16.35 -7.59
C GLY A 131 11.14 15.03 -7.25
N LEU A 132 10.37 14.00 -6.88
CA LEU A 132 10.84 12.65 -6.59
C LEU A 132 10.52 11.72 -7.76
N GLU A 133 11.41 10.77 -7.99
CA GLU A 133 11.18 9.65 -8.87
C GLU A 133 11.07 8.39 -8.02
N ILE A 134 10.05 7.57 -8.28
CA ILE A 134 9.83 6.32 -7.58
C ILE A 134 9.75 5.17 -8.56
N ARG A 135 10.09 3.98 -8.10
CA ARG A 135 9.80 2.71 -8.77
C ARG A 135 8.69 2.01 -8.02
N VAL A 136 7.80 1.33 -8.75
CA VAL A 136 6.63 0.67 -8.15
C VAL A 136 6.49 -0.75 -8.68
N GLY A 137 6.20 -1.69 -7.78
CA GLY A 137 5.85 -3.07 -8.10
C GLY A 137 4.48 -3.44 -7.56
N VAL A 138 3.65 -4.09 -8.38
CA VAL A 138 2.32 -4.55 -7.99
C VAL A 138 2.16 -6.04 -8.25
N HIS A 139 1.73 -6.78 -7.23
CA HIS A 139 1.50 -8.22 -7.33
C HIS A 139 0.24 -8.63 -6.58
N THR A 140 -0.59 -9.45 -7.21
CA THR A 140 -1.77 -10.05 -6.59
C THR A 140 -1.47 -11.50 -6.25
N GLY A 141 -1.68 -11.87 -5.00
CA GLY A 141 -1.41 -13.21 -4.50
C GLY A 141 -2.01 -13.41 -3.11
N GLU A 142 -1.89 -14.64 -2.60
CA GLU A 142 -2.37 -14.99 -1.28
C GLU A 142 -1.36 -14.58 -0.20
N VAL A 143 -1.85 -13.95 0.87
CA VAL A 143 -1.09 -13.54 2.04
C VAL A 143 -1.79 -13.97 3.31
N GLU A 144 -1.00 -14.23 4.36
CA GLU A 144 -1.48 -14.41 5.72
C GLU A 144 -1.54 -13.04 6.42
N LEU A 145 -2.67 -12.72 7.03
CA LEU A 145 -2.85 -11.50 7.80
C LEU A 145 -2.20 -11.64 9.18
N ALA A 146 -1.32 -10.70 9.52
CA ALA A 146 -0.83 -10.48 10.87
C ALA A 146 -1.29 -9.09 11.34
N HIS A 147 -1.10 -8.79 12.63
CA HIS A 147 -1.61 -7.57 13.28
C HIS A 147 -1.41 -6.30 12.44
N ASP A 148 -0.14 -5.91 12.26
CA ASP A 148 0.26 -4.75 11.42
C ASP A 148 1.16 -5.19 10.26
N ASP A 149 1.00 -6.43 9.79
CA ASP A 149 1.85 -6.95 8.71
C ASP A 149 1.10 -7.94 7.84
N VAL A 150 1.70 -8.25 6.68
CA VAL A 150 1.28 -9.36 5.83
C VAL A 150 2.47 -10.28 5.59
N ARG A 151 2.21 -11.58 5.55
CA ARG A 151 3.24 -12.60 5.35
C ARG A 151 2.91 -13.49 4.16
N GLY A 152 3.96 -14.00 3.52
CA GLY A 152 3.83 -14.97 2.44
C GLY A 152 4.71 -14.65 1.24
N VAL A 153 4.79 -15.61 0.33
CA VAL A 153 5.62 -15.52 -0.87
C VAL A 153 5.20 -14.34 -1.76
N ALA A 154 3.89 -14.02 -1.80
CA ALA A 154 3.36 -12.88 -2.55
C ALA A 154 3.98 -11.54 -2.13
N VAL A 155 4.32 -11.37 -0.85
CA VAL A 155 4.99 -10.16 -0.33
C VAL A 155 6.39 -10.03 -0.91
N HIS A 156 7.13 -11.13 -0.93
CA HIS A 156 8.47 -11.15 -1.53
C HIS A 156 8.42 -10.96 -3.04
N GLU A 157 7.45 -11.55 -3.73
CA GLU A 157 7.26 -11.37 -5.17
C GLU A 157 6.98 -9.90 -5.52
N ALA A 158 6.05 -9.26 -4.80
CA ALA A 158 5.75 -7.83 -4.98
C ALA A 158 7.00 -6.96 -4.79
N ALA A 159 7.79 -7.21 -3.73
CA ALA A 159 9.03 -6.48 -3.47
C ALA A 159 10.08 -6.68 -4.58
N ARG A 160 10.19 -7.89 -5.14
CA ARG A 160 11.13 -8.17 -6.24
C ARG A 160 10.70 -7.56 -7.56
N ILE A 161 9.39 -7.46 -7.81
CA ILE A 161 8.86 -6.75 -8.97
C ILE A 161 9.17 -5.25 -8.86
N ALA A 162 8.98 -4.64 -7.68
CA ALA A 162 9.34 -3.25 -7.46
C ALA A 162 10.85 -3.00 -7.66
N ALA A 163 11.69 -3.92 -7.16
CA ALA A 163 13.14 -3.83 -7.34
C ALA A 163 13.59 -3.98 -8.80
N ALA A 164 12.81 -4.65 -9.65
CA ALA A 164 13.07 -4.81 -11.07
C ALA A 164 12.61 -3.59 -11.91
N ALA A 165 11.80 -2.71 -11.33
CA ALA A 165 11.29 -1.51 -11.99
C ALA A 165 12.35 -0.40 -12.02
N SER A 166 12.39 0.32 -13.15
CA SER A 166 13.18 1.53 -13.34
C SER A 166 12.52 2.73 -12.65
N GLY A 167 13.24 3.86 -12.58
CA GLY A 167 12.64 5.11 -12.12
C GLY A 167 11.44 5.52 -12.95
N GLY A 168 10.35 5.91 -12.27
CA GLY A 168 9.08 6.28 -12.87
C GLY A 168 8.29 5.10 -13.45
N GLU A 169 8.81 3.88 -13.40
CA GLU A 169 8.17 2.68 -13.94
C GLU A 169 7.28 2.02 -12.88
N ILE A 170 6.14 1.52 -13.34
CA ILE A 170 5.23 0.68 -12.55
C ILE A 170 5.22 -0.68 -13.23
N LEU A 171 5.79 -1.68 -12.56
CA LEU A 171 5.75 -3.07 -13.03
C LEU A 171 4.68 -3.87 -12.29
N VAL A 172 4.01 -4.75 -13.02
CA VAL A 172 3.00 -5.65 -12.46
C VAL A 172 3.28 -7.10 -12.86
N SER A 173 2.89 -8.05 -12.00
CA SER A 173 2.90 -9.48 -12.34
C SER A 173 1.86 -9.84 -13.40
N SER A 174 2.04 -10.98 -14.07
CA SER A 174 1.02 -11.56 -14.97
C SER A 174 -0.34 -11.74 -14.29
N THR A 175 -0.37 -12.21 -13.03
CA THR A 175 -1.61 -12.35 -12.25
C THR A 175 -2.33 -11.01 -12.09
N THR A 176 -1.60 -9.95 -11.74
CA THR A 176 -2.19 -8.61 -11.58
C THR A 176 -2.69 -8.06 -12.90
N HIS A 177 -1.91 -8.22 -13.96
CA HIS A 177 -2.29 -7.84 -15.32
C HIS A 177 -3.61 -8.51 -15.74
N GLN A 178 -3.72 -9.83 -15.55
CA GLN A 178 -4.93 -10.59 -15.89
C GLN A 178 -6.13 -10.17 -15.05
N LEU A 179 -5.97 -9.95 -13.73
CA LEU A 179 -7.05 -9.52 -12.85
C LEU A 179 -7.46 -8.05 -13.04
N ALA A 180 -6.59 -7.24 -13.63
CA ALA A 180 -6.90 -5.87 -14.04
C ALA A 180 -7.58 -5.79 -15.42
N ALA A 181 -7.83 -6.93 -16.09
CA ALA A 181 -8.57 -6.95 -17.34
C ALA A 181 -9.96 -6.32 -17.16
N GLY A 182 -10.27 -5.30 -17.97
CA GLY A 182 -11.51 -4.53 -17.87
C GLY A 182 -11.43 -3.27 -16.99
N ALA A 183 -10.29 -2.99 -16.35
CA ALA A 183 -10.09 -1.75 -15.59
C ALA A 183 -9.81 -0.52 -16.47
N GLY A 184 -9.77 -0.64 -17.79
CA GLY A 184 -9.42 0.44 -18.72
C GLY A 184 -7.96 0.89 -18.59
N LEU A 185 -7.08 0.00 -18.11
CA LEU A 185 -5.64 0.22 -17.97
C LEU A 185 -4.91 -0.41 -19.15
N THR A 186 -3.86 0.25 -19.61
CA THR A 186 -2.97 -0.26 -20.66
C THR A 186 -1.72 -0.87 -20.07
N PHE A 187 -1.25 -1.96 -20.66
CA PHE A 187 -0.06 -2.67 -20.21
C PHE A 187 0.84 -3.03 -21.40
N GLU A 188 2.15 -2.94 -21.20
CA GLU A 188 3.18 -3.36 -22.14
C GLU A 188 3.98 -4.51 -21.54
N GLU A 189 4.13 -5.62 -22.25
CA GLU A 189 4.92 -6.74 -21.77
C GLU A 189 6.43 -6.40 -21.74
N ARG A 190 7.08 -6.65 -20.60
CA ARG A 190 8.53 -6.44 -20.39
C ARG A 190 9.34 -7.73 -20.43
N GLY A 191 8.68 -8.83 -20.81
CA GLY A 191 9.22 -10.17 -20.91
C GLY A 191 9.41 -10.85 -19.55
N GLU A 192 10.10 -11.99 -19.58
CA GLU A 192 10.40 -12.79 -18.40
C GLU A 192 11.57 -12.22 -17.59
N ARG A 193 11.48 -12.35 -16.26
CA ARG A 193 12.53 -12.00 -15.30
C ARG A 193 12.68 -13.09 -14.24
N GLU A 194 13.91 -13.45 -13.97
CA GLU A 194 14.27 -14.26 -12.79
C GLU A 194 14.24 -13.36 -11.55
N LEU A 195 13.32 -13.63 -10.63
CA LEU A 195 13.18 -12.88 -9.39
C LEU A 195 13.96 -13.58 -8.28
N LYS A 196 15.00 -12.93 -7.76
CA LYS A 196 15.91 -13.50 -6.75
C LYS A 196 15.15 -14.15 -5.59
N GLY A 197 15.36 -15.46 -5.42
CA GLY A 197 14.78 -16.26 -4.32
C GLY A 197 13.42 -16.88 -4.64
N LEU A 198 12.88 -16.68 -5.84
CA LEU A 198 11.65 -17.32 -6.32
C LEU A 198 11.98 -18.36 -7.38
N SER A 199 11.15 -19.38 -7.51
CA SER A 199 11.32 -20.44 -8.49
C SER A 199 10.74 -20.05 -9.85
N GLY A 200 11.60 -20.08 -10.86
CA GLY A 200 11.27 -19.88 -12.26
C GLY A 200 11.01 -18.42 -12.64
N PRO A 201 11.00 -18.14 -13.94
CA PRO A 201 10.78 -16.80 -14.44
C PRO A 201 9.37 -16.30 -14.15
N ARG A 202 9.23 -14.97 -14.09
CA ARG A 202 7.95 -14.26 -14.05
C ARG A 202 7.88 -13.29 -15.22
N THR A 203 6.81 -13.37 -16.00
CA THR A 203 6.49 -12.34 -16.99
C THR A 203 5.99 -11.08 -16.29
N LEU A 204 6.61 -9.95 -16.59
CA LEU A 204 6.25 -8.65 -16.03
C LEU A 204 5.65 -7.75 -17.11
N TYR A 205 4.78 -6.84 -16.67
CA TYR A 205 4.13 -5.86 -17.54
C TYR A 205 4.35 -4.46 -16.97
N ALA A 206 4.73 -3.51 -17.81
CA ALA A 206 4.76 -2.10 -17.46
C ALA A 206 3.37 -1.49 -17.68
N VAL A 207 2.93 -0.66 -16.74
CA VAL A 207 1.69 0.11 -16.90
C VAL A 207 1.95 1.27 -17.86
N GLY A 208 1.10 1.40 -18.88
CA GLY A 208 1.15 2.50 -19.85
C GLY A 208 0.74 3.85 -19.23
N GLU A 209 0.96 4.92 -19.99
CA GLU A 209 0.56 6.29 -19.58
C GLU A 209 -0.95 6.53 -19.69
#